data_AF-F4HBX9-F1
#
_entry.id   AF-F4HBX9-F1
#
_cell.length_a   1.000
_cell.length_b   1.000
_cell.length_c   1.000
_cell.angle_alpha   90.00
_cell.angle_beta   90.00
_cell.angle_gamma   90.00
#
_symmetry.space_group_name_H-M   'P 1'
#
loop_
_entity.id
_entity.type
_entity.pdbx_description
1 polymer ?
#
loop_
_entity_poly.entity_id
_entity_poly.type
_entity_poly.pdbx_seq_one_letter_code
_entity_poly.pdbx_strand_id
1 'polypeptide(L)' 'MKYQLTKTSIVFCFRKLYRIQALKDLPEIGVKAGDLGGWIEDESNLSQDGNARVSGDLEVYGNAKIIAL' A
#
# COMPACT_ATOMS: atom_id res chain seq x y z
N MET A 1 -2.69 -11.47 -6.39
CA MET A 1 -1.79 -10.31 -6.16
C MET A 1 -2.40 -9.04 -6.74
N LYS A 2 -2.50 -7.96 -5.96
CA LYS A 2 -2.94 -6.63 -6.42
C LYS A 2 -1.83 -5.57 -6.31
N TYR A 3 -0.84 -5.77 -5.46
CA TYR A 3 0.28 -4.85 -5.29
C TYR A 3 1.57 -5.61 -4.94
N GLN A 4 2.70 -4.93 -5.05
CA GLN A 4 4.02 -5.40 -4.59
C GLN A 4 4.69 -4.35 -3.70
N LEU A 5 5.57 -4.82 -2.80
CA LEU A 5 6.51 -3.96 -2.07
C LEU A 5 7.62 -3.52 -3.02
N THR A 6 7.96 -2.24 -3.02
CA THR A 6 9.07 -1.71 -3.82
C THR A 6 10.38 -1.72 -3.03
N LYS A 7 11.50 -1.40 -3.69
CA LYS A 7 12.80 -1.22 -3.03
C LYS A 7 12.88 0.08 -2.20
N THR A 8 11.92 0.98 -2.36
CA THR A 8 11.87 2.24 -1.62
C THR A 8 11.32 1.98 -0.23
N SER A 9 12.09 2.36 0.79
CA SER A 9 11.72 2.19 2.19
C SER A 9 12.00 3.44 3.03
N ILE A 10 11.19 3.64 4.06
CA ILE A 10 11.40 4.65 5.11
C ILE A 10 11.51 3.98 6.48
N VAL A 11 12.15 4.65 7.43
CA VAL A 11 12.07 4.28 8.84
C VAL A 11 11.12 5.25 9.52
N PHE A 12 10.04 4.73 10.09
CA PHE A 12 9.04 5.50 10.82
C PHE A 12 8.76 4.80 12.15
N CYS A 13 8.79 5.55 13.26
CA CYS A 13 8.57 5.02 14.62
C CYS A 13 9.32 3.68 14.90
N PHE A 14 10.62 3.66 14.57
CA PHE A 14 11.52 2.50 14.72
C PHE A 14 11.16 1.26 13.88
N ARG A 15 10.25 1.38 12.90
CA ARG A 15 9.91 0.31 11.96
C ARG A 15 10.28 0.68 10.54
N LYS A 16 10.61 -0.34 9.75
CA LYS A 16 10.92 -0.18 8.33
C LYS A 16 9.67 -0.44 7.51
N LEU A 17 9.23 0.58 6.76
CA LEU A 17 8.09 0.49 5.86
C LEU A 17 8.56 0.55 4.42
N TYR A 18 7.84 -0.11 3.51
CA TYR A 18 8.10 -0.15 2.08
C TYR A 18 6.95 0.48 1.32
N ARG A 19 7.27 1.26 0.28
CA ARG A 19 6.24 1.83 -0.61
C ARG A 19 5.65 0.70 -1.43
N ILE A 20 4.33 0.67 -1.57
CA ILE A 20 3.65 -0.33 -2.41
C ILE A 20 3.42 0.21 -3.82
N GLN A 21 3.33 -0.69 -4.79
CA GLN A 21 2.99 -0.41 -6.17
C GLN A 21 1.87 -1.34 -6.64
N ALA A 22 0.83 -0.79 -7.27
CA ALA A 22 -0.25 -1.58 -7.85
C ALA A 22 0.25 -2.45 -9.01
N LEU A 23 -0.22 -3.71 -9.07
CA LEU A 23 0.10 -4.68 -10.12
C LEU A 23 -0.99 -4.82 -11.17
N LYS A 24 -2.18 -4.25 -10.92
CA LYS A 24 -3.32 -4.27 -11.83
C LYS A 24 -4.15 -3.01 -11.64
N ASP A 25 -5.00 -2.72 -12.62
CA ASP A 25 -6.00 -1.67 -12.50
C ASP A 25 -7.02 -2.03 -11.42
N LEU A 26 -7.33 -1.07 -10.55
CA LEU A 26 -8.38 -1.12 -9.53
C LEU A 26 -9.33 0.05 -9.81
N PRO A 27 -10.18 -0.06 -10.86
CA PRO A 27 -11.04 1.05 -11.32
C PRO A 27 -12.04 1.50 -10.26
N GLU A 28 -12.42 0.63 -9.31
CA GLU A 28 -13.32 0.97 -8.19
C GLU A 28 -12.78 2.04 -7.24
N ILE A 29 -11.47 2.30 -7.29
CA ILE A 29 -10.78 3.32 -6.49
C ILE A 29 -9.88 4.22 -7.36
N GLY A 30 -10.01 4.16 -8.69
CA GLY A 30 -9.27 5.02 -9.60
C GLY A 30 -7.76 4.76 -9.68
N VAL A 31 -7.29 3.57 -9.29
CA VAL A 31 -5.85 3.21 -9.32
C VAL A 31 -5.55 2.40 -10.59
N LYS A 32 -4.43 2.70 -11.24
CA LYS A 32 -3.91 1.95 -12.39
C LYS A 32 -2.75 1.05 -12.00
N ALA A 33 -2.53 0.01 -12.80
CA ALA A 33 -1.33 -0.80 -12.70
C ALA A 33 -0.08 0.09 -12.81
N GLY A 34 0.83 -0.06 -11.86
CA GLY A 34 2.05 0.73 -11.76
C GLY A 34 1.97 1.93 -10.80
N ASP A 35 0.78 2.34 -10.36
CA ASP A 35 0.60 3.47 -9.44
C ASP A 35 1.22 3.18 -8.07
N LEU A 36 1.83 4.19 -7.47
CA LEU A 36 2.45 4.10 -6.15
C LEU A 36 1.43 4.40 -5.05
N GLY A 37 1.28 3.46 -4.12
CA GLY A 37 0.36 3.50 -2.98
C GLY A 37 1.00 3.91 -1.66
N GLY A 38 0.38 3.58 -0.52
CA GLY A 38 0.94 3.88 0.82
C GLY A 38 2.21 3.11 1.21
N TRP A 39 2.53 3.15 2.50
CA TRP A 39 3.68 2.44 3.09
C TRP A 39 3.20 1.32 4.00
N ILE A 40 3.78 0.13 3.88
CA ILE A 40 3.46 -1.02 4.72
C ILE A 40 4.74 -1.68 5.25
N GLU A 41 4.71 -2.29 6.43
CA GLU A 41 5.86 -3.01 6.99
C GLU A 41 6.06 -4.34 6.26
N ASP A 42 4.96 -5.07 6.07
CA ASP A 42 4.91 -6.34 5.36
C ASP A 42 3.51 -6.62 4.77
N GLU A 43 3.37 -7.72 4.02
CA GLU A 43 2.14 -8.08 3.32
C GLU A 43 0.95 -8.40 4.26
N SER A 44 1.19 -8.70 5.54
CA SER A 44 0.11 -8.91 6.52
C SER A 44 -0.65 -7.62 6.83
N ASN A 45 -0.05 -6.46 6.59
CA ASN A 45 -0.70 -5.18 6.83
C ASN A 45 -1.77 -4.85 5.79
N LEU A 46 -1.70 -5.42 4.58
CA LEU A 46 -2.64 -5.16 3.49
C LEU A 46 -2.95 -6.45 2.73
N SER A 47 -4.16 -6.98 2.88
CA SER A 47 -4.52 -8.22 2.20
C SER A 47 -4.44 -8.12 0.67
N GLN A 48 -3.89 -9.17 0.06
CA GLN A 48 -3.92 -9.38 -1.38
C GLN A 48 -5.33 -9.74 -1.89
N ASP A 49 -6.30 -10.01 -1.00
CA ASP A 49 -7.68 -10.37 -1.31
C ASP A 49 -8.70 -9.29 -0.91
N GLY A 50 -9.89 -9.30 -1.51
CA GLY A 50 -10.98 -8.34 -1.20
C GLY A 50 -10.66 -6.87 -1.51
N ASN A 51 -11.42 -5.94 -0.93
CA ASN A 51 -11.34 -4.49 -1.20
C ASN A 51 -10.69 -3.70 -0.06
N ALA A 52 -9.52 -4.10 0.45
CA ALA A 52 -8.81 -3.35 1.51
C ALA A 52 -8.22 -2.00 0.97
N ARG A 53 -8.48 -0.84 1.63
CA ARG A 53 -8.27 0.57 1.11
C ARG A 53 -7.60 1.63 2.03
N VAL A 54 -6.57 2.43 1.68
CA VAL A 54 -6.03 3.55 2.58
C VAL A 54 -6.85 4.77 2.41
N SER A 55 -7.04 5.41 3.56
CA SER A 55 -7.57 6.75 3.69
C SER A 55 -6.55 7.52 4.52
N GLY A 56 -5.84 8.45 3.87
CA GLY A 56 -5.02 9.46 4.54
C GLY A 56 -3.53 9.14 4.69
N ASP A 57 -2.75 10.20 4.77
CA ASP A 57 -1.29 10.26 4.98
C ASP A 57 -0.81 9.71 6.34
N LEU A 58 -1.61 8.89 7.02
CA LEU A 58 -1.33 8.42 8.37
C LEU A 58 -1.04 6.93 8.37
N GLU A 59 0.26 6.64 8.34
CA GLU A 59 0.92 5.85 9.38
C GLU A 59 0.08 4.71 9.95
N VAL A 60 0.01 3.59 9.22
CA VAL A 60 -0.78 2.47 9.69
C VAL A 60 0.07 1.41 10.39
N TYR A 61 0.20 1.56 11.70
CA TYR A 61 0.30 0.43 12.62
C TYR A 61 -1.08 -0.23 12.69
N GLY A 62 -1.28 -1.33 11.97
CA GLY A 62 -2.52 -2.12 11.95
C GLY A 62 -3.58 -1.65 10.96
N ASN A 63 -3.64 -2.31 9.79
CA ASN A 63 -4.53 -2.10 8.62
C ASN A 63 -4.07 -1.09 7.56
N ALA A 64 -2.99 -1.42 6.86
CA ALA A 64 -2.53 -0.71 5.68
C ALA A 64 -3.29 -1.11 4.41
N LYS A 65 -3.18 -0.28 3.36
CA LYS A 65 -4.35 0.15 2.59
C LYS A 65 -3.74 1.12 1.44
N ILE A 66 -4.30 1.32 0.22
CA ILE A 66 -3.67 2.08 -0.93
C ILE A 66 -4.41 3.40 -1.32
N ILE A 67 -3.71 4.50 -1.71
CA ILE A 67 -4.22 5.71 -2.42
C ILE A 67 -3.34 6.01 -3.65
N ALA A 68 -3.94 6.33 -4.80
CA ALA A 68 -3.27 6.98 -5.94
C ALA A 68 -3.45 8.52 -5.85
N LEU A 69 -2.41 9.27 -6.23
CA LEU A 69 -2.49 10.72 -6.46
C LEU A 69 -3.12 11.01 -7.82
#